data_AF-A0A8T6QHJ8-F1
#
_entry.id   AF-A0A8T6QHJ8-F1
#
_cell.length_a   1.000
_cell.length_b   1.000
_cell.length_c   1.000
_cell.angle_alpha   90.00
_cell.angle_beta   90.00
_cell.angle_gamma   90.00
#
_symmetry.space_group_name_H-M   'P 1'
#
loop_
_entity.id
_entity.type
_entity.pdbx_description
1 polymer ?
#
loop_
_entity_poly.entity_id
_entity_poly.type
_entity_poly.pdbx_seq_one_letter_code
_entity_poly.pdbx_strand_id
1 'polypeptide(L)'
;IGVMGILIRILGGIFQKALNISKIESFVAVTTIFLGQNEIPAIVKPFIDRLNRNELFTAICSGMASIAGSTMIGYAALGVPVEYLLAASLMAIPGGILFARLLSPATESSQVSFNNLSFTETPPKSIIEAAATGAMTGLKIAAGVATVVMAFVAISA
;
A
#
# COMPACT_ATOMS: atom_id res chain seq x y z
N ILE A 1 -17.13 -6.96 1.00
CA ILE A 1 -16.62 -8.32 1.34
C ILE A 1 -15.65 -8.29 2.52
N GLY A 2 -14.85 -7.23 2.74
CA GLY A 2 -14.18 -7.01 4.03
C GLY A 2 -12.95 -7.91 4.33
N VAL A 3 -12.67 -8.90 3.49
CA VAL A 3 -11.52 -9.82 3.62
C VAL A 3 -10.20 -9.05 3.71
N MET A 4 -10.00 -8.05 2.86
CA MET A 4 -8.81 -7.18 2.89
C MET A 4 -8.63 -6.52 4.26
N GLY A 5 -9.71 -5.98 4.85
CA GLY A 5 -9.65 -5.35 6.17
C GLY A 5 -9.28 -6.32 7.30
N ILE A 6 -9.72 -7.58 7.21
CA ILE A 6 -9.37 -8.63 8.18
C ILE A 6 -7.88 -8.98 8.05
N LEU A 7 -7.40 -9.22 6.84
CA LEU A 7 -6.00 -9.55 6.58
C LEU A 7 -5.06 -8.43 7.05
N ILE A 8 -5.39 -7.18 6.72
CA ILE A 8 -4.61 -6.02 7.14
C ILE A 8 -4.62 -5.87 8.66
N ARG A 9 -5.74 -6.12 9.35
CA ARG A 9 -5.79 -6.07 10.82
C ARG A 9 -4.91 -7.14 11.47
N ILE A 10 -4.89 -8.36 10.93
CA ILE A 10 -4.09 -9.46 11.48
C ILE A 10 -2.60 -9.17 11.26
N LEU A 11 -2.20 -8.95 10.01
CA LEU A 11 -0.81 -8.67 9.66
C LEU A 11 -0.32 -7.37 10.31
N GLY A 12 -1.14 -6.31 10.28
CA GLY A 12 -0.85 -5.06 10.95
C GLY A 12 -0.67 -5.23 12.45
N GLY A 13 -1.50 -6.03 13.11
CA GLY A 13 -1.31 -6.34 14.54
C GLY A 13 -0.01 -7.09 14.83
N ILE A 14 0.40 -8.00 13.95
CA ILE A 14 1.66 -8.75 14.07
C ILE A 14 2.86 -7.80 13.93
N PHE A 15 2.93 -7.03 12.85
CA PHE A 15 4.05 -6.11 12.59
C PHE A 15 4.10 -4.95 13.58
N GLN A 16 2.94 -4.43 14.02
CA GLN A 16 2.86 -3.42 15.07
C GLN A 16 3.54 -3.90 16.36
N LYS A 17 3.23 -5.12 16.81
CA LYS A 17 3.83 -5.70 18.02
C LYS A 17 5.30 -6.06 17.82
N ALA A 18 5.65 -6.63 16.67
CA ALA A 18 7.01 -7.08 16.39
C ALA A 18 8.01 -5.92 16.25
N LEU A 19 7.60 -4.83 15.61
CA LEU A 19 8.47 -3.67 15.31
C LEU A 19 8.30 -2.51 16.29
N ASN A 20 7.36 -2.61 17.25
CA ASN A 20 7.03 -1.55 18.21
C ASN A 20 6.79 -0.19 17.53
N ILE A 21 5.87 -0.19 16.57
CA ILE A 21 5.52 1.00 15.77
C ILE A 21 4.07 1.41 16.00
N SER A 22 3.70 2.60 15.50
CA SER A 22 2.32 3.05 15.58
C SER A 22 1.39 2.14 14.77
N LYS A 23 0.11 2.12 15.16
CA LYS A 23 -0.92 1.39 14.41
C LYS A 23 -1.04 1.90 12.97
N ILE A 24 -0.84 3.21 12.74
CA ILE A 24 -0.98 3.80 11.40
C ILE A 24 0.15 3.37 10.48
N GLU A 25 1.39 3.38 10.97
CA GLU A 25 2.54 2.93 10.19
C GLU A 25 2.41 1.46 9.82
N SER A 26 2.06 0.61 10.78
CA SER A 26 1.89 -0.82 10.49
C SER A 26 0.71 -1.09 9.56
N PHE A 27 -0.39 -0.35 9.71
CA PHE A 27 -1.55 -0.47 8.85
C PHE A 27 -1.21 -0.07 7.41
N VAL A 28 -0.57 1.09 7.22
CA VAL A 28 -0.19 1.57 5.90
C VAL A 28 0.80 0.58 5.27
N ALA A 29 1.86 0.21 5.98
CA ALA A 29 2.89 -0.69 5.44
C ALA A 29 2.34 -2.06 5.01
N VAL A 30 1.39 -2.63 5.74
CA VAL A 30 0.76 -3.90 5.33
C VAL A 30 -0.21 -3.71 4.16
N THR A 31 -0.86 -2.55 4.10
CA THR A 31 -1.80 -2.24 3.02
C THR A 31 -1.08 -2.14 1.66
N THR A 32 0.21 -1.78 1.64
CA THR A 32 1.00 -1.65 0.40
C THR A 32 1.31 -2.97 -0.31
N ILE A 33 0.99 -4.13 0.29
CA ILE A 33 1.00 -5.42 -0.41
C ILE A 33 -0.13 -5.51 -1.42
N PHE A 34 -1.29 -4.95 -1.07
CA PHE A 34 -2.50 -5.06 -1.88
C PHE A 34 -2.67 -3.83 -2.77
N LEU A 35 -2.46 -2.64 -2.20
CA LEU A 35 -2.68 -1.35 -2.84
C LEU A 35 -1.35 -0.69 -3.19
N GLY A 36 -1.28 -0.09 -4.37
CA GLY A 36 -0.06 0.56 -4.86
C GLY A 36 0.17 1.95 -4.28
N GLN A 37 1.35 2.52 -4.55
CA GLN A 37 1.72 3.89 -4.15
C GLN A 37 0.64 4.94 -4.52
N ASN A 38 0.03 4.79 -5.69
CA ASN A 38 -1.01 5.71 -6.20
C ASN A 38 -2.30 5.69 -5.36
N GLU A 39 -2.52 4.65 -4.57
CA GLU A 39 -3.72 4.46 -3.75
C GLU A 39 -3.47 4.81 -2.28
N ILE A 40 -2.21 4.97 -1.86
CA ILE A 40 -1.82 5.37 -0.50
C ILE A 40 -2.46 6.70 -0.08
N PRO A 41 -2.47 7.77 -0.90
CA PRO A 41 -3.12 9.02 -0.49
C PRO A 41 -4.59 8.83 -0.13
N ALA A 42 -5.32 7.96 -0.84
CA ALA A 42 -6.72 7.68 -0.57
C ALA A 42 -6.93 6.97 0.79
N ILE A 43 -6.02 6.05 1.13
CA ILE A 43 -6.06 5.28 2.39
C ILE A 43 -5.69 6.17 3.59
N VAL A 44 -4.74 7.09 3.38
CA VAL A 44 -4.16 7.95 4.41
C VAL A 44 -5.00 9.22 4.62
N LYS A 45 -5.81 9.63 3.64
CA LYS A 45 -6.68 10.83 3.67
C LYS A 45 -7.47 11.01 4.98
N PRO A 46 -8.11 9.98 5.57
CA PRO A 46 -8.88 10.14 6.82
C PRO A 46 -8.04 10.52 8.04
N PHE A 47 -6.71 10.33 7.94
CA PHE A 47 -5.77 10.53 9.03
C PHE A 47 -4.79 11.68 8.78
N ILE A 48 -4.86 12.33 7.61
CA ILE A 48 -3.83 13.27 7.13
C ILE A 48 -3.61 14.44 8.10
N ASP A 49 -4.69 14.94 8.72
CA ASP A 49 -4.63 16.06 9.67
C ASP A 49 -4.04 15.67 11.04
N ARG A 50 -3.91 14.36 11.31
CA ARG A 50 -3.45 13.80 12.60
C ARG A 50 -2.16 13.00 12.47
N LEU A 51 -1.61 12.92 11.26
CA LEU A 51 -0.40 12.17 10.95
C LEU A 51 0.84 13.00 11.25
N ASN A 52 1.74 12.44 12.03
CA ASN A 52 3.04 13.06 12.26
C ASN A 52 3.89 12.96 10.99
N ARG A 53 4.87 13.86 10.85
CA ARG A 53 5.78 13.85 9.69
C ARG A 53 6.49 12.51 9.50
N ASN A 54 6.93 11.88 10.59
CA ASN A 54 7.60 10.58 10.52
C ASN A 54 6.65 9.47 10.06
N GLU A 55 5.39 9.50 10.49
CA GLU A 55 4.41 8.48 10.08
C GLU A 55 4.06 8.63 8.60
N LEU A 56 3.92 9.87 8.12
CA LEU A 56 3.73 10.15 6.69
C LEU A 56 4.96 9.73 5.88
N PHE A 57 6.17 9.97 6.38
CA PHE A 57 7.41 9.52 5.74
C PHE A 57 7.46 7.99 5.66
N THR A 58 7.16 7.29 6.76
CA THR A 58 7.03 5.83 6.79
C THR A 58 5.99 5.32 5.79
N ALA A 59 4.85 6.00 5.66
CA ALA A 59 3.83 5.66 4.67
C ALA A 59 4.35 5.73 3.23
N ILE A 60 5.07 6.80 2.89
CA ILE A 60 5.66 6.99 1.56
C ILE A 60 6.76 5.97 1.30
N CYS A 61 7.70 5.79 2.24
CA CYS A 61 8.77 4.80 2.13
C CYS A 61 8.24 3.37 1.98
N SER A 62 7.24 2.98 2.78
CA SER A 62 6.62 1.66 2.69
C SER A 62 5.86 1.46 1.37
N GLY A 63 5.28 2.54 0.84
CA GLY A 63 4.67 2.55 -0.49
C GLY A 63 5.65 2.35 -1.63
N MET A 64 6.85 2.90 -1.48
CA MET A 64 7.90 2.79 -2.48
C MET A 64 8.69 1.50 -2.41
N ALA A 65 8.77 0.90 -1.22
CA ALA A 65 9.45 -0.37 -1.01
C ALA A 65 8.66 -1.57 -1.58
N SER A 66 7.33 -1.44 -1.73
CA SER A 66 6.45 -2.53 -2.13
C SER A 66 5.96 -2.39 -3.57
N ILE A 67 5.43 -3.50 -4.10
CA ILE A 67 4.67 -3.55 -5.35
C ILE A 67 3.20 -3.79 -5.05
N ALA A 68 2.32 -3.23 -5.87
CA ALA A 68 0.88 -3.47 -5.77
C ALA A 68 0.54 -4.90 -6.19
N GLY A 69 -0.50 -5.48 -5.61
CA GLY A 69 -0.99 -6.80 -6.02
C GLY A 69 -1.39 -6.84 -7.51
N SER A 70 -1.88 -5.72 -8.06
CA SER A 70 -2.22 -5.60 -9.48
C SER A 70 -1.00 -5.71 -10.39
N THR A 71 0.13 -5.07 -10.05
CA THR A 71 1.37 -5.14 -10.84
C THR A 71 2.12 -6.44 -10.61
N MET A 72 2.01 -7.04 -9.42
CA MET A 72 2.54 -8.37 -9.11
C MET A 72 2.06 -9.43 -10.11
N ILE A 73 0.75 -9.48 -10.39
CA ILE A 73 0.20 -10.41 -11.38
C ILE A 73 0.74 -10.12 -12.78
N GLY A 74 0.96 -8.84 -13.12
CA GLY A 74 1.61 -8.45 -14.36
C GLY A 74 3.02 -9.03 -14.50
N TYR A 75 3.84 -8.93 -13.45
CA TYR A 75 5.18 -9.53 -13.44
C TYR A 75 5.14 -11.05 -13.47
N ALA A 76 4.19 -11.67 -12.78
CA ALA A 76 3.99 -13.12 -12.85
C ALA A 76 3.65 -13.59 -14.27
N ALA A 77 2.82 -12.83 -15.00
CA ALA A 77 2.47 -13.12 -16.39
C ALA A 77 3.67 -13.00 -17.35
N LEU A 78 4.70 -12.24 -16.98
CA LEU A 78 5.97 -12.16 -17.72
C LEU A 78 6.94 -13.32 -17.39
N GLY A 79 6.52 -14.27 -16.54
CA GLY A 79 7.30 -15.46 -16.18
C GLY A 79 8.10 -15.33 -14.87
N VAL A 80 7.91 -14.26 -14.09
CA VAL A 80 8.55 -14.13 -12.78
C VAL A 80 7.86 -15.05 -11.75
N PRO A 81 8.59 -15.88 -10.99
CA PRO A 81 7.98 -16.76 -9.98
C PRO A 81 7.16 -15.98 -8.94
N VAL A 82 5.88 -16.32 -8.80
CA VAL A 82 4.95 -15.68 -7.86
C VAL A 82 5.45 -15.79 -6.41
N GLU A 83 6.10 -16.89 -6.07
CA GLU A 83 6.68 -17.14 -4.74
C GLU A 83 7.69 -16.05 -4.35
N TYR A 84 8.54 -15.62 -5.30
CA TYR A 84 9.52 -14.57 -5.07
C TYR A 84 8.87 -13.20 -4.96
N LEU A 85 7.85 -12.92 -5.78
CA LEU A 85 7.12 -11.66 -5.70
C LEU A 85 6.37 -11.52 -4.37
N LEU A 86 5.73 -12.61 -3.92
CA LEU A 86 5.01 -12.64 -2.66
C LEU A 86 5.98 -12.49 -1.47
N ALA A 87 7.09 -13.22 -1.49
CA ALA A 87 8.13 -13.10 -0.47
C ALA A 87 8.71 -11.69 -0.43
N ALA A 88 9.01 -11.09 -1.58
CA ALA A 88 9.53 -9.73 -1.68
C ALA A 88 8.53 -8.69 -1.12
N SER A 89 7.24 -8.81 -1.44
CA SER A 89 6.20 -7.93 -0.89
C SER A 89 6.07 -8.05 0.64
N LEU A 90 6.19 -9.25 1.20
CA LEU A 90 6.18 -9.44 2.65
C LEU A 90 7.44 -8.86 3.32
N MET A 91 8.62 -9.02 2.69
CA MET A 91 9.88 -8.44 3.15
C MET A 91 9.91 -6.91 3.03
N ALA A 92 9.17 -6.34 2.08
CA ALA A 92 9.05 -4.90 1.89
C ALA A 92 8.38 -4.20 3.08
N ILE A 93 7.51 -4.88 3.84
CA ILE A 93 6.89 -4.30 5.04
C ILE A 93 7.96 -3.88 6.06
N PRO A 94 8.74 -4.81 6.67
CA PRO A 94 9.76 -4.43 7.64
C PRO A 94 10.89 -3.63 6.99
N GLY A 95 11.24 -3.89 5.73
CA GLY A 95 12.29 -3.16 5.02
C GLY A 95 11.95 -1.67 4.84
N GLY A 96 10.74 -1.37 4.36
CA GLY A 96 10.26 0.00 4.19
C GLY A 96 10.21 0.77 5.50
N ILE A 97 9.72 0.13 6.57
CA ILE A 97 9.70 0.72 7.92
C ILE A 97 11.12 0.93 8.46
N LEU A 98 12.01 -0.04 8.27
CA LEU A 98 13.40 0.04 8.74
C LEU A 98 14.12 1.25 8.13
N PHE A 99 14.09 1.38 6.80
CA PHE A 99 14.73 2.51 6.14
C PHE A 99 14.03 3.84 6.45
N ALA A 100 12.70 3.84 6.60
CA ALA A 100 11.96 5.02 7.03
C ALA A 100 12.45 5.52 8.39
N ARG A 101 12.61 4.62 9.36
CA ARG A 101 13.04 4.95 10.73
C ARG A 101 14.52 5.31 10.82
N LEU A 102 15.38 4.74 9.97
CA LEU A 102 16.78 5.13 9.87
C LEU A 102 16.95 6.56 9.35
N LEU A 103 16.17 6.93 8.34
CA LEU A 103 16.26 8.26 7.70
C LEU A 103 15.44 9.33 8.43
N SER A 104 14.31 8.94 9.04
CA SER A 104 13.40 9.83 9.75
C SER A 104 12.91 9.17 11.05
N PRO A 105 13.72 9.19 12.11
CA PRO A 105 13.37 8.56 13.39
C PRO A 105 12.10 9.13 13.99
N ALA A 106 11.24 8.27 14.53
CA ALA A 106 9.99 8.70 15.18
C ALA A 106 10.30 9.52 16.44
N THR A 107 10.08 10.83 16.38
CA THR A 107 10.31 11.76 17.50
C THR A 107 9.05 12.07 18.29
N GLU A 108 7.87 11.86 17.69
CA GLU A 108 6.58 12.24 18.24
C GLU A 108 5.68 11.01 18.43
N SER A 109 4.87 11.03 19.47
CA SER A 109 3.86 9.99 19.70
C SER A 109 2.73 10.10 18.70
N SER A 110 2.25 8.96 18.20
CA SER A 110 1.12 8.90 17.27
C SER A 110 -0.13 9.52 17.89
N GLN A 111 -0.77 10.45 17.18
CA GLN A 111 -2.08 11.00 17.57
C GLN A 111 -3.26 10.24 16.92
N VAL A 112 -2.96 9.23 16.10
CA VAL A 112 -3.95 8.48 15.32
C VAL A 112 -4.54 7.34 16.15
N SER A 113 -5.83 7.46 16.50
CA SER A 113 -6.59 6.40 17.18
C SER A 113 -7.39 5.55 16.20
N PHE A 114 -7.05 4.26 16.09
CA PHE A 114 -7.74 3.26 15.26
C PHE A 114 -9.03 2.73 15.91
N ASN A 115 -10.05 3.57 16.07
CA ASN A 115 -11.35 3.09 16.56
C ASN A 115 -12.39 2.83 15.47
N ASN A 116 -12.29 3.48 14.29
CA ASN A 116 -13.22 3.24 13.18
C ASN A 116 -12.50 3.30 11.83
N LEU A 117 -12.14 2.13 11.30
CA LEU A 117 -11.67 1.97 9.92
C LEU A 117 -12.89 2.00 8.98
N SER A 118 -13.15 3.14 8.33
CA SER A 118 -13.91 3.13 7.08
C SER A 118 -12.93 3.30 5.93
N PHE A 119 -12.83 2.30 5.07
CA PHE A 119 -11.94 2.30 3.90
C PHE A 119 -12.42 3.27 2.79
N THR A 120 -13.61 3.88 2.94
CA THR A 120 -14.19 4.82 1.95
C THR A 120 -15.26 5.70 2.62
N GLU A 121 -15.35 6.98 2.27
CA GLU A 121 -16.45 7.87 2.69
C GLU A 121 -17.79 7.48 2.03
N THR A 122 -17.73 6.90 0.82
CA THR A 122 -18.86 6.34 0.07
C THR A 122 -18.58 4.88 -0.30
N PRO A 123 -18.86 3.92 0.60
CA PRO A 123 -18.69 2.51 0.27
C PRO A 123 -19.58 2.15 -0.94
N PRO A 124 -19.07 1.35 -1.90
CA PRO A 124 -19.88 0.90 -3.04
C PRO A 124 -21.11 0.13 -2.53
N LYS A 125 -22.28 0.41 -3.12
CA LYS A 125 -23.58 -0.11 -2.68
C LYS A 125 -23.76 -1.58 -3.02
N SER A 126 -22.96 -2.12 -3.96
CA SER A 126 -23.02 -3.51 -4.41
C SER A 126 -21.62 -4.04 -4.78
N ILE A 127 -21.48 -5.37 -4.74
CA ILE A 127 -20.29 -6.09 -5.25
C ILE A 127 -20.06 -5.76 -6.73
N ILE A 128 -21.14 -5.60 -7.51
CA ILE A 128 -21.07 -5.26 -8.94
C ILE A 128 -20.48 -3.86 -9.13
N GLU A 129 -20.92 -2.90 -8.32
CA GLU A 129 -20.39 -1.54 -8.36
C GLU A 129 -18.90 -1.52 -7.98
N ALA A 130 -18.53 -2.22 -6.90
CA ALA A 130 -17.13 -2.34 -6.48
C ALA A 130 -16.25 -2.96 -7.58
N ALA A 131 -16.73 -4.01 -8.26
CA ALA A 131 -16.03 -4.65 -9.36
C ALA A 131 -15.90 -3.72 -10.58
N ALA A 132 -16.97 -3.01 -10.95
CA ALA A 132 -16.96 -2.08 -12.07
C ALA A 132 -16.01 -0.89 -11.83
N THR A 133 -16.08 -0.27 -10.65
CA THR A 133 -15.18 0.82 -10.28
C THR A 133 -13.72 0.35 -10.23
N GLY A 134 -13.47 -0.84 -9.66
CA GLY A 134 -12.13 -1.44 -9.64
C GLY A 134 -11.58 -1.70 -11.04
N ALA A 135 -12.40 -2.23 -11.96
CA ALA A 135 -12.01 -2.46 -13.35
C ALA A 135 -11.68 -1.16 -14.09
N MET A 136 -12.48 -0.10 -13.91
CA MET A 136 -12.20 1.21 -14.52
C MET A 136 -10.90 1.84 -13.99
N THR A 137 -10.65 1.74 -12.69
CA THR A 137 -9.39 2.21 -12.10
C THR A 137 -8.21 1.40 -12.62
N GLY A 138 -8.35 0.07 -12.70
CA GLY A 138 -7.34 -0.83 -13.26
C GLY A 138 -6.99 -0.50 -14.71
N LEU A 139 -7.99 -0.21 -15.55
CA LEU A 139 -7.78 0.19 -16.95
C LEU A 139 -6.94 1.47 -17.06
N LYS A 140 -7.23 2.48 -16.24
CA LYS A 140 -6.45 3.74 -16.22
C LYS A 140 -5.01 3.50 -15.82
N ILE A 141 -4.78 2.67 -14.80
CA ILE A 141 -3.42 2.31 -14.36
C ILE A 141 -2.68 1.56 -15.47
N ALA A 142 -3.31 0.56 -16.09
CA ALA A 142 -2.72 -0.24 -17.16
C ALA A 142 -2.34 0.61 -18.38
N ALA A 143 -3.24 1.49 -18.83
CA ALA A 143 -2.96 2.41 -19.93
C ALA A 143 -1.79 3.35 -19.62
N GLY A 144 -1.74 3.88 -18.39
CA GLY A 144 -0.63 4.71 -17.91
C GLY A 144 0.71 3.97 -17.95
N VAL A 145 0.77 2.77 -17.39
CA VAL A 145 1.99 1.93 -17.40
C VAL A 145 2.41 1.61 -18.83
N ALA A 146 1.50 1.18 -19.70
CA ALA A 146 1.81 0.86 -21.10
C ALA A 146 2.39 2.07 -21.86
N THR A 147 1.83 3.26 -21.63
CA THR A 147 2.29 4.50 -22.25
C THR A 147 3.70 4.86 -21.79
N VAL A 148 3.95 4.80 -20.48
CA VAL A 148 5.25 5.10 -19.89
C VAL A 148 6.30 4.11 -20.38
N VAL A 149 6.01 2.81 -20.36
CA VAL A 149 6.93 1.77 -20.85
C VAL A 149 7.24 1.96 -22.33
N MET A 150 6.24 2.24 -23.18
CA MET A 150 6.45 2.49 -24.60
C MET A 150 7.38 3.69 -24.84
N ALA A 151 7.16 4.79 -24.11
CA ALA A 151 8.01 5.97 -24.20
C ALA A 151 9.45 5.69 -23.77
N PHE A 152 9.65 4.98 -22.65
CA PHE A 152 10.98 4.62 -22.18
C PHE A 152 11.71 3.69 -23.16
N VAL A 153 11.02 2.69 -23.71
CA VAL A 153 11.60 1.80 -24.72
C VAL A 153 12.01 2.60 -25.96
N ALA A 154 11.16 3.51 -26.43
CA ALA A 154 11.45 4.35 -27.60
C ALA A 154 12.62 5.32 -27.38
N ILE A 155 12.85 5.79 -26.15
CA ILE A 155 14.00 6.65 -25.81
C ILE A 155 15.29 5.81 -25.69
N SER A 156 15.18 4.56 -25.24
CA SER A 156 16.33 3.67 -25.04
C SER A 156 16.82 2.98 -26.30
N ALA A 157 15.96 2.88 -27.32
CA ALA A 157 16.27 2.33 -28.64
C ALA A 157 16.86 3.39 -29.56
#